data_AF-A0A945Y6B1-F1
#
_entry.id   AF-A0A945Y6B1-F1
#
_cell.length_a   1.000
_cell.length_b   1.000
_cell.length_c   1.000
_cell.angle_alpha   90.00
_cell.angle_beta   90.00
_cell.angle_gamma   90.00
#
_symmetry.space_group_name_H-M   'P 1'
#
loop_
_entity.id
_entity.type
_entity.pdbx_description
1 polymer ?
#
loop_
_entity_poly.entity_id
_entity_poly.type
_entity_poly.pdbx_seq_one_letter_code
_entity_poly.pdbx_strand_id
1 'polypeptide(L)'
;MLEDWIFQKKQAEQSKNKLRGVDLCNAKLMGAKLDNADLTAADLTAAYLIKADLRHAKLAGADLTQAVLSEADLSNADLENAELTDSYLHGANLQDVRNLTCEQLELANFDKDTVFPDYITVHWTEDGHCECKE
;
A
#
# COMPACT_ATOMS: atom_id res chain seq x y z
N MET A 1 1.58 30.97 -0.47
CA MET A 1 2.58 29.95 -0.83
C MET A 1 1.85 28.61 -0.83
N LEU A 2 1.99 27.81 -1.89
CA LEU A 2 1.52 26.42 -1.86
C LEU A 2 2.52 25.65 -0.99
N GLU A 3 2.03 24.78 -0.13
CA GLU A 3 2.89 23.96 0.74
C GLU A 3 3.70 22.97 -0.11
N ASP A 4 4.97 22.76 0.22
CA ASP A 4 5.92 21.97 -0.60
C ASP A 4 5.44 20.54 -0.88
N TRP A 5 4.67 19.95 0.04
CA TRP A 5 4.11 18.62 -0.15
C TRP A 5 3.06 18.55 -1.27
N ILE A 6 2.35 19.65 -1.54
CA ILE A 6 1.41 19.73 -2.68
C ILE A 6 2.19 19.58 -3.99
N PHE A 7 3.37 20.19 -4.05
CA PHE A 7 4.24 20.08 -5.21
C PHE A 7 4.78 18.65 -5.34
N GLN A 8 5.31 18.07 -4.26
CA GLN A 8 5.81 16.69 -4.26
C GLN A 8 4.74 15.68 -4.71
N LYS A 9 3.53 15.75 -4.13
CA LYS A 9 2.39 14.93 -4.54
C LYS A 9 2.10 15.06 -6.03
N LYS A 10 1.99 16.30 -6.52
CA LYS A 10 1.71 16.56 -7.94
C LYS A 10 2.81 16.06 -8.85
N GLN A 11 4.08 16.17 -8.44
CA GLN A 11 5.19 15.61 -9.21
C GLN A 11 5.07 14.09 -9.31
N ALA A 12 4.80 13.38 -8.20
CA ALA A 12 4.61 11.94 -8.21
C ALA A 12 3.44 11.52 -9.13
N GLU A 13 2.30 12.20 -9.05
CA GLU A 13 1.14 11.96 -9.93
C GLU A 13 1.45 12.17 -11.42
N GLN A 14 2.39 13.07 -11.74
CA GLN A 14 2.80 13.40 -13.12
C GLN A 14 3.92 12.51 -13.65
N SER A 15 4.61 11.77 -12.78
CA SER A 15 5.80 10.97 -13.11
C SER A 15 5.63 9.49 -12.78
N LYS A 16 4.39 8.98 -12.73
CA LYS A 16 4.05 7.60 -12.31
C LYS A 16 4.93 6.49 -12.91
N ASN A 17 5.37 6.62 -14.16
CA ASN A 17 6.23 5.65 -14.84
C ASN A 17 7.74 5.80 -14.55
N LYS A 18 8.10 6.71 -13.64
CA LYS A 18 9.48 7.04 -13.24
C LYS A 18 9.64 6.99 -11.71
N LEU A 19 8.71 6.36 -10.99
CA LEU A 19 8.78 6.23 -9.54
C LEU A 19 9.51 4.95 -9.10
N ARG A 20 10.06 4.17 -10.03
CA ARG A 20 10.87 3.00 -9.72
C ARG A 20 12.10 3.41 -8.91
N GLY A 21 12.29 2.81 -7.73
CA GLY A 21 13.45 3.06 -6.87
C GLY A 21 13.52 4.48 -6.29
N VAL A 22 12.43 5.24 -6.36
CA VAL A 22 12.42 6.62 -5.85
C VAL A 22 12.35 6.64 -4.32
N ASP A 23 12.93 7.68 -3.72
CA ASP A 23 12.74 7.99 -2.30
C ASP A 23 11.47 8.84 -2.13
N LEU A 24 10.45 8.23 -1.52
CA LEU A 24 9.21 8.85 -1.07
C LEU A 24 9.01 8.60 0.44
N CYS A 25 10.11 8.42 1.18
CA CYS A 25 10.10 8.29 2.62
C CYS A 25 9.38 9.51 3.25
N ASN A 26 8.44 9.26 4.16
CA ASN A 26 7.59 10.28 4.80
C ASN A 26 6.78 11.17 3.83
N ALA A 27 6.65 10.80 2.54
CA ALA A 27 5.94 11.63 1.57
C ALA A 27 4.45 11.77 1.94
N LYS A 28 3.92 12.99 1.80
CA LYS A 28 2.49 13.27 2.04
C LYS A 28 1.70 13.10 0.75
N LEU A 29 1.21 11.88 0.53
CA LEU A 29 0.54 11.44 -0.69
C LEU A 29 -0.94 11.09 -0.46
N MET A 30 -1.57 11.70 0.56
CA MET A 30 -2.98 11.47 0.87
C MET A 30 -3.84 11.75 -0.36
N GLY A 31 -4.66 10.78 -0.76
CA GLY A 31 -5.51 10.85 -1.95
C GLY A 31 -4.72 11.06 -3.25
N ALA A 32 -3.47 10.62 -3.33
CA ALA A 32 -2.69 10.71 -4.56
C ALA A 32 -3.22 9.76 -5.62
N LYS A 33 -3.23 10.22 -6.87
CA LYS A 33 -3.60 9.41 -8.03
C LYS A 33 -2.36 8.71 -8.57
N LEU A 34 -2.07 7.52 -8.08
CA LEU A 34 -0.91 6.70 -8.43
C LEU A 34 -1.32 5.39 -9.13
N ASP A 35 -2.53 5.32 -9.69
CA ASP A 35 -2.97 4.19 -10.51
C ASP A 35 -1.97 3.94 -11.65
N ASN A 36 -1.66 2.67 -11.90
CA ASN A 36 -0.69 2.19 -12.88
C ASN A 36 0.76 2.70 -12.66
N ALA A 37 1.10 3.25 -11.49
CA ALA A 37 2.46 3.69 -11.21
C ALA A 37 3.44 2.52 -11.14
N ASP A 38 4.65 2.75 -11.63
CA ASP A 38 5.79 1.87 -11.39
C ASP A 38 6.51 2.37 -10.14
N LEU A 39 6.19 1.78 -9.00
CA LEU A 39 6.78 2.01 -7.69
C LEU A 39 7.71 0.84 -7.28
N THR A 40 8.16 0.03 -8.25
CA THR A 40 9.03 -1.12 -7.95
C THR A 40 10.28 -0.64 -7.24
N ALA A 41 10.61 -1.27 -6.12
CA ALA A 41 11.73 -0.94 -5.24
C ALA A 41 11.75 0.51 -4.70
N ALA A 42 10.62 1.24 -4.74
CA ALA A 42 10.53 2.56 -4.15
C ALA A 42 10.61 2.48 -2.62
N ASP A 43 11.23 3.48 -1.98
CA ASP A 43 11.14 3.69 -0.54
C ASP A 43 9.90 4.52 -0.24
N LEU A 44 8.89 3.89 0.35
CA LEU A 44 7.64 4.50 0.82
C LEU A 44 7.54 4.41 2.35
N THR A 45 8.67 4.25 3.04
CA THR A 45 8.71 4.13 4.50
C THR A 45 8.01 5.32 5.14
N ALA A 46 7.06 5.05 6.04
CA ALA A 46 6.25 6.07 6.71
C ALA A 46 5.51 7.06 5.77
N ALA A 47 5.30 6.71 4.49
CA ALA A 47 4.55 7.55 3.57
C ALA A 47 3.06 7.61 3.96
N TYR A 48 2.46 8.80 3.82
CA TYR A 48 1.03 9.02 4.10
C TYR A 48 0.23 8.83 2.81
N LEU A 49 -0.30 7.63 2.60
CA LEU A 49 -1.03 7.21 1.41
C LEU A 49 -2.54 7.01 1.67
N ILE A 50 -3.08 7.58 2.74
CA ILE A 50 -4.50 7.49 3.09
C ILE A 50 -5.36 7.85 1.88
N LYS A 51 -6.30 6.97 1.49
CA LYS A 51 -7.19 7.13 0.33
C LYS A 51 -6.49 7.30 -1.02
N ALA A 52 -5.21 6.94 -1.13
CA ALA A 52 -4.51 6.97 -2.40
C ALA A 52 -5.11 5.93 -3.37
N ASP A 53 -5.12 6.28 -4.64
CA ASP A 53 -5.45 5.36 -5.73
C ASP A 53 -4.16 4.72 -6.22
N LEU A 54 -3.93 3.46 -5.86
CA LEU A 54 -2.78 2.63 -6.22
C LEU A 54 -3.19 1.45 -7.09
N ARG A 55 -4.37 1.51 -7.73
CA ARG A 55 -4.87 0.42 -8.57
C ARG A 55 -3.88 0.08 -9.66
N HIS A 56 -3.62 -1.21 -9.88
CA HIS A 56 -2.65 -1.71 -10.86
C HIS A 56 -1.21 -1.19 -10.66
N ALA A 57 -0.86 -0.62 -9.50
CA ALA A 57 0.50 -0.19 -9.23
C ALA A 57 1.45 -1.38 -9.14
N LYS A 58 2.68 -1.20 -9.61
CA LYS A 58 3.76 -2.17 -9.41
C LYS A 58 4.52 -1.79 -8.16
N LEU A 59 4.37 -2.56 -7.10
CA LEU A 59 4.99 -2.35 -5.80
C LEU A 59 6.01 -3.45 -5.47
N ALA A 60 6.40 -4.26 -6.45
CA ALA A 60 7.37 -5.31 -6.24
C ALA A 60 8.65 -4.77 -5.57
N GLY A 61 9.04 -5.36 -4.44
CA GLY A 61 10.20 -4.95 -3.64
C GLY A 61 10.14 -3.54 -3.03
N ALA A 62 8.99 -2.85 -3.08
CA ALA A 62 8.85 -1.55 -2.44
C ALA A 62 8.90 -1.68 -0.92
N ASP A 63 9.48 -0.69 -0.25
CA ASP A 63 9.47 -0.61 1.21
C ASP A 63 8.27 0.23 1.67
N LEU A 64 7.24 -0.42 2.21
CA LEU A 64 6.05 0.22 2.77
C LEU A 64 6.07 0.14 4.31
N THR A 65 7.24 -0.06 4.92
CA THR A 65 7.38 -0.11 6.38
C THR A 65 6.75 1.13 7.01
N GLN A 66 5.83 0.94 7.96
CA GLN A 66 5.11 2.03 8.64
C GLN A 66 4.28 2.96 7.72
N ALA A 67 4.10 2.63 6.45
CA ALA A 67 3.29 3.43 5.53
C ALA A 67 1.81 3.42 5.97
N VAL A 68 1.14 4.57 5.84
CA VAL A 68 -0.27 4.72 6.21
C VAL A 68 -1.12 4.62 4.95
N LEU A 69 -1.67 3.44 4.70
CA LEU A 69 -2.46 3.06 3.52
C LEU A 69 -3.97 2.95 3.83
N SER A 70 -4.42 3.50 4.96
CA SER A 70 -5.83 3.39 5.36
C SER A 70 -6.78 3.89 4.26
N GLU A 71 -7.80 3.09 3.97
CA GLU A 71 -8.78 3.34 2.90
C GLU A 71 -8.16 3.54 1.49
N ALA A 72 -6.90 3.16 1.27
CA ALA A 72 -6.28 3.21 -0.06
C ALA A 72 -6.80 2.08 -0.96
N ASP A 73 -6.87 2.34 -2.27
CA ASP A 73 -7.25 1.33 -3.26
C ASP A 73 -6.01 0.75 -3.93
N LEU A 74 -5.60 -0.44 -3.50
CA LEU A 74 -4.51 -1.20 -4.11
C LEU A 74 -5.02 -2.30 -5.04
N SER A 75 -6.29 -2.28 -5.44
CA SER A 75 -6.84 -3.39 -6.20
C SER A 75 -6.05 -3.65 -7.49
N ASN A 76 -5.81 -4.92 -7.79
CA ASN A 76 -4.97 -5.37 -8.91
C ASN A 76 -3.47 -4.95 -8.85
N ALA A 77 -2.97 -4.43 -7.73
CA ALA A 77 -1.54 -4.13 -7.57
C ALA A 77 -0.70 -5.41 -7.44
N ASP A 78 0.61 -5.27 -7.65
CA ASP A 78 1.58 -6.35 -7.47
C ASP A 78 2.50 -6.05 -6.27
N LEU A 79 2.39 -6.85 -5.21
CA LEU A 79 3.13 -6.71 -3.95
C LEU A 79 4.27 -7.74 -3.81
N GLU A 80 4.77 -8.32 -4.90
CA GLU A 80 5.85 -9.30 -4.87
C GLU A 80 7.06 -8.79 -4.06
N ASN A 81 7.36 -9.43 -2.93
CA ASN A 81 8.45 -9.06 -2.02
C ASN A 81 8.38 -7.62 -1.47
N ALA A 82 7.21 -6.97 -1.46
CA ALA A 82 7.04 -5.68 -0.80
C ALA A 82 7.17 -5.85 0.73
N GLU A 83 7.79 -4.88 1.41
CA GLU A 83 7.90 -4.89 2.87
C GLU A 83 6.69 -4.17 3.48
N LEU A 84 5.89 -4.86 4.29
CA LEU A 84 4.65 -4.32 4.89
C LEU A 84 4.71 -4.21 6.41
N THR A 85 5.88 -4.44 7.03
CA THR A 85 6.06 -4.36 8.49
C THR A 85 5.53 -3.04 9.06
N ASP A 86 4.66 -3.15 10.06
CA ASP A 86 3.99 -2.05 10.74
C ASP A 86 3.19 -1.10 9.82
N SER A 87 2.91 -1.48 8.58
CA SER A 87 2.05 -0.69 7.68
C SER A 87 0.60 -0.67 8.16
N TYR A 88 -0.18 0.36 7.79
CA TYR A 88 -1.56 0.52 8.21
C TYR A 88 -2.52 0.36 7.02
N LEU A 89 -3.17 -0.80 6.93
CA LEU A 89 -4.06 -1.23 5.84
C LEU A 89 -5.56 -1.22 6.22
N HIS A 90 -5.92 -0.62 7.36
CA HIS A 90 -7.32 -0.48 7.81
C HIS A 90 -8.25 0.02 6.68
N GLY A 91 -9.27 -0.77 6.33
CA GLY A 91 -10.20 -0.45 5.25
C GLY A 91 -9.59 -0.36 3.83
N ALA A 92 -8.33 -0.77 3.63
CA ALA A 92 -7.71 -0.76 2.31
C ALA A 92 -8.36 -1.82 1.40
N ASN A 93 -8.41 -1.53 0.10
CA ASN A 93 -8.88 -2.47 -0.90
C ASN A 93 -7.71 -3.24 -1.51
N LEU A 94 -7.52 -4.50 -1.13
CA LEU A 94 -6.53 -5.43 -1.70
C LEU A 94 -7.16 -6.43 -2.68
N GLN A 95 -8.38 -6.19 -3.16
CA GLN A 95 -9.05 -7.07 -4.12
C GLN A 95 -8.15 -7.30 -5.34
N ASP A 96 -8.01 -8.55 -5.78
CA ASP A 96 -7.20 -8.94 -6.94
C ASP A 96 -5.71 -8.54 -6.86
N VAL A 97 -5.21 -8.08 -5.70
CA VAL A 97 -3.77 -7.91 -5.47
C VAL A 97 -3.07 -9.23 -5.73
N ARG A 98 -1.88 -9.16 -6.32
CA ARG A 98 -1.05 -10.34 -6.60
C ARG A 98 0.15 -10.36 -5.69
N ASN A 99 0.63 -11.58 -5.41
CA ASN A 99 1.86 -11.84 -4.67
C ASN A 99 1.88 -11.25 -3.25
N LEU A 100 0.70 -10.93 -2.68
CA LEU A 100 0.55 -10.72 -1.25
C LEU A 100 0.59 -12.07 -0.54
N THR A 101 1.28 -12.14 0.59
CA THR A 101 1.37 -13.34 1.43
C THR A 101 0.81 -13.10 2.84
N CYS A 102 0.48 -14.18 3.55
CA CYS A 102 0.13 -14.16 4.96
C CYS A 102 1.29 -13.70 5.83
N GLU A 103 2.54 -14.02 5.49
CA GLU A 103 3.73 -13.50 6.20
C GLU A 103 3.78 -11.97 6.14
N GLN A 104 3.52 -11.38 4.97
CA GLN A 104 3.45 -9.91 4.83
C GLN A 104 2.27 -9.32 5.62
N LEU A 105 1.13 -10.02 5.67
CA LEU A 105 -0.04 -9.58 6.42
C LEU A 105 0.15 -9.68 7.94
N GLU A 106 0.77 -10.75 8.44
CA GLU A 106 1.04 -10.95 9.87
C GLU A 106 1.87 -9.82 10.50
N LEU A 107 2.63 -9.10 9.69
CA LEU A 107 3.43 -7.94 10.10
C LEU A 107 2.73 -6.60 9.83
N ALA A 108 1.56 -6.59 9.21
CA ALA A 108 0.80 -5.40 8.88
C ALA A 108 -0.39 -5.19 9.82
N ASN A 109 -0.86 -3.95 9.92
CA ASN A 109 -2.04 -3.59 10.71
C ASN A 109 -3.25 -3.44 9.78
N PHE A 110 -4.12 -4.44 9.74
CA PHE A 110 -5.37 -4.43 8.99
C PHE A 110 -6.57 -4.75 9.89
N ASP A 111 -7.78 -4.57 9.38
CA ASP A 111 -9.00 -4.83 10.14
C ASP A 111 -10.05 -5.57 9.30
N LYS A 112 -11.22 -5.78 9.90
CA LYS A 112 -12.37 -6.44 9.26
C LYS A 112 -12.93 -5.67 8.05
N ASP A 113 -12.56 -4.40 7.87
CA ASP A 113 -13.01 -3.57 6.76
C ASP A 113 -12.01 -3.64 5.57
N THR A 114 -10.80 -4.15 5.80
CA THR A 114 -9.83 -4.46 4.74
C THR A 114 -10.38 -5.55 3.81
N VAL A 115 -10.33 -5.30 2.51
CA VAL A 115 -10.74 -6.26 1.47
C VAL A 115 -9.52 -7.06 1.03
N PHE A 116 -9.60 -8.39 1.02
CA PHE A 116 -8.50 -9.29 0.64
C PHE A 116 -8.69 -9.88 -0.76
N PRO A 117 -7.62 -10.31 -1.45
CA PRO A 117 -7.74 -11.06 -2.68
C PRO A 117 -8.30 -12.46 -2.44
N ASP A 118 -8.96 -13.05 -3.43
CA ASP A 118 -9.72 -14.30 -3.34
C ASP A 118 -8.91 -15.53 -2.88
N TYR A 119 -7.58 -15.48 -3.04
CA TYR A 119 -6.67 -16.55 -2.61
C TYR A 119 -6.19 -16.39 -1.17
N ILE A 120 -6.46 -15.26 -0.50
CA ILE A 120 -6.19 -15.08 0.92
C ILE A 120 -7.50 -15.12 1.68
N THR A 121 -7.58 -16.01 2.67
CA THR A 121 -8.67 -16.05 3.63
C THR A 121 -8.18 -15.60 5.00
N VAL A 122 -8.81 -14.56 5.55
CA VAL A 122 -8.59 -14.10 6.92
C VAL A 122 -9.76 -14.52 7.79
N HIS A 123 -9.49 -15.33 8.81
CA HIS A 123 -10.47 -15.73 9.81
C HIS A 123 -10.27 -14.92 11.09
N TRP A 124 -11.31 -14.20 11.50
CA TRP A 124 -11.31 -13.42 12.75
C TRP A 124 -11.82 -14.27 13.90
N THR A 125 -11.11 -14.27 15.03
CA THR A 125 -11.50 -14.95 16.26
C THR A 125 -12.19 -13.97 17.22
N GLU A 126 -12.96 -14.50 18.18
CA GLU A 126 -13.74 -13.69 19.13
C GLU A 126 -12.89 -12.82 20.07
N ASP A 127 -11.62 -13.21 20.29
CA ASP A 127 -10.64 -12.49 21.11
C ASP A 127 -9.88 -11.39 20.34
N GLY A 128 -10.24 -11.16 19.08
CA GLY A 128 -9.67 -10.10 18.25
C GLY A 128 -8.37 -10.47 17.55
N HIS A 129 -7.95 -11.73 17.60
CA HIS A 129 -6.91 -12.25 16.73
C HIS A 129 -7.46 -12.58 15.34
N CYS A 130 -6.54 -12.80 14.39
CA CYS A 130 -6.89 -13.31 13.08
C CYS A 130 -5.88 -14.37 12.64
N GLU A 131 -6.36 -15.31 11.82
CA GLU A 131 -5.54 -16.32 11.14
C GLU A 131 -5.64 -16.09 9.64
N CYS A 132 -4.50 -15.94 8.97
CA CYS A 132 -4.40 -15.84 7.52
C CYS A 132 -4.09 -17.20 6.89
N LYS A 133 -4.70 -17.52 5.74
CA LYS A 133 -4.44 -18.73 4.94
C LYS A 133 -4.41 -18.39 3.45
N GLU A 134 -3.49 -19.02 2.72
CA GLU A 134 -3.32 -18.99 1.25
C GLU A 134 -3.74 -20.30 0.57
#